data_AF-A0A3C1X6A5-F1
#
_entry.id   AF-A0A3C1X6A5-F1
#
_cell.length_a   1.000
_cell.length_b   1.000
_cell.length_c   1.000
_cell.angle_alpha   90.00
_cell.angle_beta   90.00
_cell.angle_gamma   90.00
#
_symmetry.space_group_name_H-M   'P 1'
#
loop_
_entity.id
_entity.type
_entity.pdbx_description
1 polymer ?
#
loop_
_entity_poly.entity_id
_entity_poly.type
_entity_poly.pdbx_seq_one_letter_code
_entity_poly.pdbx_strand_id
1 'polypeptide(L)'
;MAQKSNIPRFKIGERVYRVEWKKDVPSLAEYTVKEVTTNAFKADNSSGKTEEFVGKTVLPLFATSVTEAVNLAFTSVAKMVVKEKGNVPRYFQMVVKLGKLK
;
A
#
# COMPACT_ATOMS: atom_id res chain seq x y z
N MET A 1 -19.94 2.70 -10.86
CA MET A 1 -18.85 3.35 -11.62
C MET A 1 -17.56 2.61 -11.28
N ALA A 2 -16.93 1.94 -12.25
CA ALA A 2 -15.66 1.27 -12.02
C ALA A 2 -14.61 2.32 -11.66
N GLN A 3 -14.01 2.20 -10.47
CA GLN A 3 -12.89 3.06 -10.05
C GLN A 3 -11.82 2.91 -11.15
N LYS A 4 -11.60 3.95 -11.96
CA LYS A 4 -10.53 3.98 -12.98
C LYS A 4 -9.29 3.47 -12.26
N SER A 5 -8.76 2.34 -12.71
CA SER A 5 -7.56 1.74 -12.13
C SER A 5 -6.44 2.75 -12.37
N ASN A 6 -6.23 3.61 -11.38
CA ASN A 6 -5.19 4.62 -11.38
C ASN A 6 -3.92 3.86 -11.00
N ILE A 7 -3.45 3.00 -11.92
CA ILE A 7 -2.17 2.33 -11.78
C ILE A 7 -1.15 3.48 -11.75
N PRO A 8 -0.47 3.71 -10.62
CA PRO A 8 0.47 4.81 -10.54
C PRO A 8 1.57 4.55 -11.56
N ARG A 9 1.86 5.55 -12.41
CA ARG A 9 2.97 5.47 -13.36
C ARG A 9 4.26 5.79 -12.62
N PHE A 10 4.80 4.80 -11.93
CA PHE A 10 6.09 4.93 -11.27
C PHE A 10 7.21 5.14 -12.29
N LYS A 11 8.27 5.83 -11.87
CA LYS A 11 9.49 5.99 -12.66
C LYS A 11 10.55 5.02 -12.16
N ILE A 12 11.40 4.54 -13.06
CA ILE A 12 12.58 3.77 -12.67
C ILE A 12 13.48 4.64 -11.79
N GLY A 13 13.98 4.08 -10.69
CA GLY A 13 14.74 4.77 -9.65
C GLY A 13 13.90 5.52 -8.62
N GLU A 14 12.58 5.60 -8.80
CA GLU A 14 11.69 6.25 -7.84
C GLU A 14 11.52 5.40 -6.57
N ARG A 15 11.44 6.07 -5.42
CA ARG A 15 11.07 5.44 -4.16
C ARG A 15 9.55 5.38 -4.05
N VAL A 16 9.05 4.20 -3.75
CA VAL A 16 7.63 3.95 -3.52
C VAL A 16 7.42 3.30 -2.17
N TYR A 17 6.27 3.60 -1.58
CA TYR A 17 5.94 3.25 -0.22
C TYR A 17 4.64 2.45 -0.19
N ARG A 18 4.58 1.43 0.65
CA ARG A 18 3.36 0.67 0.95
C ARG A 18 3.31 0.37 2.44
N VAL A 19 2.11 0.42 3.01
CA VAL A 19 1.90 -0.14 4.35
C VAL A 19 1.69 -1.65 4.25
N GLU A 20 2.53 -2.40 4.94
CA GLU A 20 2.40 -3.84 5.11
C GLU A 20 1.85 -4.17 6.50
N TRP A 21 1.21 -5.33 6.63
CA TRP A 21 0.61 -5.77 7.88
C TRP A 21 1.18 -7.12 8.30
N LYS A 22 1.79 -7.18 9.48
CA LYS A 22 2.23 -8.43 10.10
C LYS A 22 1.48 -8.63 11.41
N LYS A 23 0.56 -9.60 11.47
CA LYS A 23 -0.30 -9.87 12.64
C LYS A 23 -0.95 -8.59 13.21
N ASP A 24 -1.60 -7.81 12.34
CA ASP A 24 -2.22 -6.52 12.68
C ASP A 24 -1.27 -5.41 13.17
N VAL A 25 0.04 -5.58 13.02
CA VAL A 25 1.03 -4.51 13.21
C VAL A 25 1.35 -3.93 11.84
N PRO A 26 1.02 -2.66 11.58
CA PRO A 26 1.36 -2.02 10.32
C PRO A 26 2.83 -1.59 10.35
N SER A 27 3.50 -1.71 9.21
CA SER A 27 4.85 -1.20 8.99
C SER A 27 4.92 -0.53 7.63
N LEU A 28 5.71 0.54 7.54
CA LEU A 28 5.99 1.16 6.26
C LEU A 28 7.12 0.39 5.56
N ALA A 29 6.84 -0.10 4.36
CA ALA A 29 7.83 -0.68 3.47
C ALA A 29 8.21 0.34 2.40
N GLU A 30 9.51 0.51 2.18
CA GLU A 30 10.09 1.31 1.11
C GLU A 30 10.64 0.38 0.03
N TYR A 31 10.42 0.76 -1.23
CA TYR A 31 10.95 0.06 -2.39
C TYR A 31 11.53 1.05 -3.40
N THR A 32 12.56 0.64 -4.12
CA THR A 32 13.13 1.40 -5.23
C THR A 32 12.79 0.74 -6.56
N VAL A 33 12.07 1.44 -7.42
CA VAL A 33 11.55 0.89 -8.68
C VAL A 33 12.69 0.60 -9.66
N LYS A 34 12.68 -0.60 -10.24
CA LYS A 34 13.67 -1.08 -11.22
C LYS A 34 13.11 -1.17 -12.62
N GLU A 35 11.91 -1.71 -12.75
CA GLU A 35 11.26 -1.96 -14.03
C GLU A 35 9.78 -1.64 -13.89
N VAL A 36 9.19 -1.04 -14.93
CA VAL A 36 7.76 -0.71 -14.95
C VAL A 36 7.18 -1.20 -16.27
N THR A 37 6.06 -1.91 -16.18
CA THR A 37 5.24 -2.34 -17.30
C THR A 37 3.81 -1.85 -17.11
N THR A 38 2.94 -2.10 -18.08
CA THR A 38 1.53 -1.66 -18.03
C THR A 38 0.76 -2.18 -16.81
N ASN A 39 1.06 -3.39 -16.34
CA ASN A 39 0.29 -4.07 -15.28
C ASN A 39 1.14 -4.59 -14.12
N ALA A 40 2.43 -4.23 -14.09
CA ALA A 40 3.36 -4.66 -13.07
C ALA A 40 4.53 -3.69 -12.93
N PHE A 41 5.21 -3.74 -11.79
CA PHE A 41 6.55 -3.18 -11.64
C PHE A 41 7.40 -4.10 -10.78
N LYS A 42 8.72 -4.06 -10.99
CA LYS A 42 9.70 -4.67 -10.10
C LYS A 42 10.38 -3.58 -9.29
N ALA A 43 10.62 -3.84 -8.01
CA ALA A 43 11.32 -2.92 -7.15
C ALA A 43 12.16 -3.64 -6.12
N ASP A 44 13.27 -3.04 -5.72
CA ASP A 44 14.12 -3.55 -4.65
C ASP A 44 13.57 -3.11 -3.31
N ASN A 45 13.41 -4.04 -2.36
CA ASN A 45 13.08 -3.71 -0.98
C ASN A 45 14.30 -3.15 -0.23
N SER A 46 14.11 -2.76 1.03
CA SER A 46 15.19 -2.21 1.88
C SER A 46 16.38 -3.15 2.12
N SER A 47 16.23 -4.46 1.87
CA SER A 47 17.30 -5.45 1.95
C SER A 47 18.02 -5.67 0.60
N GLY A 48 17.69 -4.89 -0.44
CA GLY A 48 18.26 -5.01 -1.77
C GLY A 48 17.73 -6.21 -2.57
N LYS A 49 16.65 -6.86 -2.10
CA LYS A 49 16.02 -7.97 -2.83
C LYS A 49 14.96 -7.41 -3.77
N THR A 50 15.04 -7.78 -5.04
CA THR A 50 14.04 -7.44 -6.05
C THR A 50 12.75 -8.24 -5.86
N GLU A 51 11.62 -7.54 -5.84
CA GLU A 51 10.28 -8.09 -5.76
C GLU A 51 9.44 -7.61 -6.95
N GLU A 52 8.51 -8.45 -7.41
CA GLU A 52 7.59 -8.12 -8.50
C GLU A 52 6.18 -7.93 -7.96
N PHE A 53 5.57 -6.79 -8.33
CA PHE A 53 4.20 -6.45 -7.95
C PHE A 53 3.33 -6.37 -9.19
N VAL A 54 2.28 -7.20 -9.22
CA VAL A 54 1.39 -7.35 -10.38
C VAL A 54 -0.05 -7.11 -9.98
N GLY A 55 -0.81 -6.44 -10.84
CA GLY A 55 -2.26 -6.50 -10.82
C GLY A 55 -2.96 -5.29 -10.20
N LYS A 56 -4.20 -5.10 -10.66
CA LYS A 56 -5.01 -3.89 -10.41
C LYS A 56 -5.41 -3.68 -8.94
N THR A 57 -5.27 -4.69 -8.10
CA THR A 57 -5.56 -4.63 -6.66
C THR A 57 -4.33 -4.27 -5.83
N VAL A 58 -3.14 -4.66 -6.28
CA VAL A 58 -1.88 -4.46 -5.56
C VAL A 58 -1.27 -3.10 -5.90
N LEU A 59 -1.25 -2.73 -7.17
CA LEU A 59 -0.61 -1.49 -7.64
C LEU A 59 -1.16 -0.21 -6.98
N PRO A 60 -2.49 -0.06 -6.75
CA PRO A 60 -3.02 1.13 -6.10
C PRO A 60 -2.71 1.23 -4.59
N LEU A 61 -2.01 0.26 -4.00
CA LEU A 61 -1.58 0.30 -2.59
C LEU A 61 -0.23 1.00 -2.41
N PHE A 62 0.45 1.29 -3.51
CA PHE A 62 1.73 1.98 -3.51
C PHE A 62 1.54 3.48 -3.75
N ALA A 63 2.38 4.27 -3.10
CA ALA A 63 2.43 5.72 -3.27
C ALA A 63 3.87 6.21 -3.35
N THR A 64 4.08 7.44 -3.84
CA THR A 64 5.41 8.06 -3.94
C THR A 64 5.79 8.83 -2.68
N SER A 65 4.89 8.92 -1.70
CA SER A 65 5.15 9.51 -0.38
C SER A 65 4.64 8.64 0.76
N VAL A 66 5.29 8.75 1.93
CA VAL A 66 4.90 8.05 3.16
C VAL A 66 3.47 8.41 3.58
N THR A 67 3.14 9.71 3.56
CA THR A 67 1.83 10.21 3.95
C THR A 67 0.73 9.64 3.06
N GLU A 68 0.95 9.58 1.74
CA GLU A 68 -0.03 9.01 0.82
C GLU A 68 -0.16 7.50 0.99
N ALA A 69 0.93 6.76 1.23
CA ALA A 69 0.87 5.32 1.51
C ALA A 69 0.06 5.02 2.78
N VAL A 70 0.23 5.83 3.83
CA VAL A 70 -0.56 5.73 5.06
C VAL A 70 -2.03 6.07 4.80
N ASN A 71 -2.33 7.10 4.01
CA ASN A 71 -3.71 7.45 3.63
C ASN A 71 -4.41 6.36 2.81
N LEU A 72 -3.69 5.70 1.90
CA LEU A 72 -4.19 4.54 1.16
C LEU A 72 -4.52 3.39 2.11
N ALA A 73 -3.67 3.13 3.10
CA ALA A 73 -3.91 2.12 4.12
C ALA A 73 -5.15 2.45 4.98
N PHE A 74 -5.32 3.71 5.40
CA PHE A 74 -6.53 4.17 6.09
C PHE A 74 -7.78 3.93 5.25
N THR A 75 -7.73 4.28 3.97
CA THR A 75 -8.85 4.09 3.04
C THR A 75 -9.19 2.61 2.87
N SER A 76 -8.18 1.73 2.83
CA SER A 76 -8.37 0.28 2.77
C SER A 76 -9.05 -0.26 4.03
N VAL A 77 -8.62 0.18 5.22
CA VAL A 77 -9.27 -0.21 6.50
C VAL A 77 -10.71 0.31 6.57
N ALA A 78 -10.97 1.55 6.15
CA ALA A 78 -12.32 2.11 6.10
C ALA A 78 -13.25 1.30 5.17
N LYS A 79 -12.75 0.86 4.00
CA LYS A 79 -13.50 -0.03 3.11
C LYS A 79 -13.82 -1.38 3.75
N MET A 80 -12.89 -1.94 4.55
CA MET A 80 -13.13 -3.17 5.30
C MET A 80 -14.22 -2.99 6.36
N VAL A 81 -14.24 -1.87 7.10
CA VAL A 81 -15.30 -1.57 8.08
C VAL A 81 -16.69 -1.60 7.45
N VAL A 82 -16.84 -0.96 6.27
CA VAL A 82 -18.12 -0.91 5.56
C VAL A 82 -18.57 -2.30 5.10
N LYS A 83 -17.62 -3.15 4.69
CA LYS A 83 -17.88 -4.50 4.17
C LYS A 83 -18.12 -5.53 5.27
N GLU A 84 -17.36 -5.45 6.37
CA GLU A 84 -17.32 -6.42 7.46
C GLU A 84 -17.79 -5.78 8.77
N LYS A 85 -19.10 -5.50 8.82
CA LYS A 85 -19.77 -4.81 9.94
C LYS A 85 -19.63 -5.50 11.31
N GLY A 86 -19.15 -6.74 11.37
CA GLY A 86 -19.03 -7.54 12.59
C GLY A 86 -17.76 -7.31 13.43
N ASN A 87 -16.74 -6.62 12.90
CA ASN A 87 -15.44 -6.47 13.61
C ASN A 87 -14.93 -5.03 13.69
N VAL A 88 -15.87 -4.10 13.86
CA VAL A 88 -15.62 -2.66 13.97
C VAL A 88 -14.52 -2.31 14.99
N PRO A 89 -14.48 -2.90 16.22
CA PRO A 89 -13.43 -2.60 17.19
C PRO A 89 -12.02 -2.90 16.69
N ARG A 90 -11.82 -4.03 15.99
CA ARG A 90 -10.50 -4.40 15.43
C ARG A 90 -10.05 -3.40 14.38
N TYR A 91 -10.93 -2.95 13.51
CA TYR A 91 -10.57 -1.96 12.49
C TYR A 91 -10.24 -0.59 13.09
N PHE A 92 -10.92 -0.16 14.14
CA PHE A 92 -10.52 1.05 14.87
C PHE A 92 -9.12 0.91 15.48
N GLN A 93 -8.77 -0.25 16.03
CA GLN A 93 -7.40 -0.50 16.50
C GLN A 93 -6.37 -0.42 15.35
N MET A 94 -6.72 -0.93 14.16
CA MET A 94 -5.86 -0.79 12.97
C MET A 94 -5.64 0.67 12.58
N VAL A 95 -6.69 1.50 12.59
CA VAL A 95 -6.63 2.96 12.34
C VAL A 95 -5.70 3.64 13.36
N VAL A 96 -5.85 3.33 14.65
CA VAL A 96 -4.97 3.88 15.70
C VAL A 96 -3.50 3.51 15.46
N LYS A 97 -3.23 2.26 15.08
CA LYS A 97 -1.86 1.80 14.78
C LYS A 97 -1.28 2.49 13.55
N LEU A 98 -2.07 2.70 12.50
CA LEU A 98 -1.65 3.48 11.32
C LEU A 98 -1.27 4.91 11.69
N GLY A 99 -2.01 5.53 12.61
CA GLY A 99 -1.73 6.89 13.11
C GLY A 99 -0.36 7.04 13.79
N LYS A 100 0.28 5.94 14.18
CA LYS A 100 1.62 5.90 14.80
C LYS A 100 2.76 5.77 13.78
N LEU A 101 2.46 5.57 12.49
CA LEU A 101 3.46 5.51 11.42
C LEU A 101 3.83 6.90 10.85
N LYS A 102 3.49 7.97 11.57
CA LYS A 102 3.79 9.35 11.19
C LYS A 102 5.23 9.72 11.54
#